data_AF-A0A6B3HL89-F1
#
_entry.id   AF-A0A6B3HL89-F1
#
_cell.length_a   1.000
_cell.length_b   1.000
_cell.length_c   1.000
_cell.angle_alpha   90.00
_cell.angle_beta   90.00
_cell.angle_gamma   90.00
#
_symmetry.space_group_name_H-M   'P 1'
#
loop_
_entity.id
_entity.type
_entity.pdbx_description
1 polymer ?
#
loop_
_entity_poly.entity_id
_entity_poly.type
_entity_poly.pdbx_seq_one_letter_code
_entity_poly.pdbx_strand_id
1 'polypeptide(L)' 'MADITRRFGWRHLRSAPTAHIRHHKRGELAHDGRGLSFWYRSLSAALSEVPVDDRELAMAFH' A
#
# COMPACT_ATOMS: atom_id res chain seq x y z
N MET A 1 1.13 -4.24 -10.59
CA MET A 1 0.20 -5.12 -9.86
C MET A 1 0.92 -5.59 -8.61
N ALA A 2 0.36 -5.35 -7.42
CA ALA A 2 0.94 -5.83 -6.16
C ALA A 2 0.58 -7.30 -5.93
N ASP A 3 1.53 -8.08 -5.41
CA ASP A 3 1.32 -9.48 -5.04
C ASP A 3 1.20 -9.62 -3.51
N ILE A 4 0.32 -10.50 -3.06
CA ILE A 4 0.15 -10.82 -1.64
C ILE A 4 0.25 -12.33 -1.42
N THR A 5 1.35 -12.76 -0.79
CA THR A 5 1.56 -14.16 -0.40
C THR A 5 1.13 -14.39 1.05
N ARG A 6 0.46 -15.51 1.36
CA ARG A 6 0.05 -15.89 2.73
C ARG A 6 0.90 -17.03 3.27
N ARG A 7 1.44 -16.87 4.49
CA ARG A 7 2.20 -17.93 5.16
C ARG A 7 2.09 -17.82 6.68
N PHE A 8 1.71 -18.92 7.35
CA PHE A 8 1.62 -19.02 8.82
C PHE A 8 0.91 -17.84 9.52
N GLY A 9 -0.23 -17.39 8.98
CA GLY A 9 -0.99 -16.26 9.56
C GLY A 9 -0.44 -14.87 9.26
N TRP A 10 0.67 -14.78 8.53
CA TRP A 10 1.24 -13.55 7.99
C TRP A 10 0.95 -13.43 6.49
N ARG A 11 1.00 -12.18 6.03
CA ARG A 11 0.88 -11.82 4.62
C ARG A 11 2.12 -11.06 4.20
N HIS A 12 2.68 -11.37 3.05
CA HIS A 12 3.77 -10.62 2.45
C HIS A 12 3.21 -9.78 1.32
N LEU A 13 3.34 -8.46 1.42
CA LEU A 13 3.07 -7.56 0.31
C LEU A 13 4.35 -7.44 -0.53
N ARG A 14 4.21 -7.52 -1.85
CA ARG A 14 5.22 -7.07 -2.82
C ARG A 14 4.57 -6.04 -3.75
N SER A 15 4.85 -4.77 -3.53
CA SER A 15 4.32 -3.69 -4.36
C SER A 15 5.04 -3.62 -5.71
N ALA A 16 4.37 -3.03 -6.70
CA ALA A 16 5.04 -2.64 -7.94
C ALA A 16 6.06 -1.52 -7.64
N PRO A 17 7.19 -1.44 -8.36
CA PRO A 17 8.21 -0.41 -8.13
C PRO A 17 7.68 1.04 -8.22
N THR A 18 6.65 1.24 -9.04
CA THR A 18 6.01 2.55 -9.27
C THR A 18 4.86 2.86 -8.31
N ALA A 19 4.38 1.88 -7.54
CA ALA A 19 3.27 2.07 -6.61
C ALA A 19 3.77 2.50 -5.23
N HIS A 20 3.23 3.62 -4.74
CA HIS A 20 3.49 4.12 -3.40
C HIS A 20 2.51 3.49 -2.42
N ILE A 21 3.04 2.82 -1.39
CA ILE A 21 2.22 2.14 -0.38
C ILE A 21 2.38 2.85 0.95
N ARG A 22 1.25 3.10 1.59
CA ARG A 22 1.15 3.52 2.98
C ARG A 22 0.60 2.38 3.82
N HIS A 23 1.40 1.89 4.76
CA HIS A 23 1.05 0.80 5.66
C HIS A 23 0.94 1.31 7.09
N HIS A 24 -0.26 1.18 7.66
CA HIS A 24 -0.49 1.43 9.08
C HIS A 24 -0.60 0.10 9.83
N LYS A 25 0.02 0.03 11.00
CA LYS A 25 -0.08 -1.09 11.93
C LYS A 25 -0.63 -0.56 13.25
N ARG A 26 -1.81 -1.06 13.66
CA ARG A 26 -2.48 -0.62 14.90
C ARG A 26 -2.70 0.89 15.00
N GLY A 27 -2.96 1.54 13.86
CA GLY A 27 -3.19 2.98 13.78
C GLY A 27 -1.93 3.83 13.57
N GLU A 28 -0.73 3.25 13.66
CA GLU A 28 0.53 3.97 13.47
C GLU A 28 1.12 3.69 12.09
N LEU A 29 1.71 4.71 11.47
CA LEU A 29 2.39 4.57 10.18
C LEU A 29 3.65 3.71 10.35
N ALA A 30 3.63 2.51 9.77
CA ALA A 30 4.73 1.55 9.86
C ALA A 30 5.65 1.58 8.64
N HIS A 31 5.09 1.75 7.43
CA HIS A 31 5.88 1.88 6.21
C HIS A 31 5.22 2.86 5.24
N ASP A 32 6.03 3.70 4.59
CA ASP A 32 5.60 4.70 3.61
C ASP A 32 6.65 4.79 2.52
N GLY A 33 6.28 4.54 1.26
CA GLY A 33 7.23 4.58 0.16
C GLY A 33 6.81 3.80 -1.08
N ARG A 34 7.61 3.95 -2.15
CA ARG A 34 7.43 3.26 -3.44
C ARG A 34 8.12 1.89 -3.43
N GLY A 35 7.54 0.92 -4.15
CA GLY A 35 8.18 -0.39 -4.35
C GLY A 35 8.37 -1.21 -3.07
N LEU A 36 7.62 -0.91 -2.01
CA LEU A 36 7.77 -1.58 -0.72
C LEU A 36 7.44 -3.08 -0.80
N SER A 37 8.21 -3.87 -0.05
CA SER A 37 7.96 -5.29 0.19
C SER A 37 8.15 -5.62 1.66
N PHE A 38 7.12 -6.17 2.31
CA PHE A 38 7.17 -6.47 3.75
C PHE A 38 6.13 -7.50 4.18
N TRP A 39 6.40 -8.16 5.31
CA TRP A 39 5.43 -9.01 6.01
C TRP A 39 4.55 -8.20 6.96
N TYR A 40 3.27 -8.54 7.03
CA TYR A 40 2.28 -7.91 7.89
C TYR A 40 1.22 -8.90 8.37
N ARG A 41 0.50 -8.56 9.44
CA ARG A 41 -0.69 -9.30 9.91
C ARG A 41 -1.94 -8.55 9.48
N SER A 42 -2.81 -9.19 8.71
CA SER A 42 -3.99 -8.51 8.14
C SER A 42 -4.97 -7.97 9.17
N LEU A 43 -5.08 -8.60 10.34
CA LEU A 43 -6.01 -8.17 11.41
C LEU A 43 -5.65 -6.82 12.04
N SER A 44 -4.39 -6.37 11.91
CA SER A 44 -3.92 -5.13 12.53
C SER A 44 -3.36 -4.13 11.51
N ALA A 45 -3.49 -4.41 10.22
CA ALA A 45 -2.85 -3.66 9.16
C ALA A 45 -3.89 -3.00 8.24
N ALA A 46 -3.65 -1.73 7.91
CA ALA A 46 -4.32 -1.03 6.82
C ALA A 46 -3.28 -0.69 5.75
N LEU A 47 -3.56 -1.05 4.50
CA LEU A 47 -2.71 -0.79 3.34
C LEU A 47 -3.45 0.13 2.38
N SER A 48 -2.84 1.25 2.03
CA SER A 48 -3.36 2.17 1.02
C SER A 48 -2.34 2.34 -0.09
N GLU A 49 -2.78 2.14 -1.33
CA GLU A 49 -2.00 2.51 -2.51
C GLU A 49 -2.30 3.97 -2.83
N VAL A 50 -1.26 4.79 -2.84
CA VAL A 50 -1.34 6.19 -3.23
C VAL A 50 -0.91 6.28 -4.69
N PRO A 51 -1.80 6.67 -5.62
CA PRO A 51 -1.38 6.92 -6.99
C PRO A 51 -0.36 8.06 -6.99
N VAL A 52 0.86 7.74 -7.45
CA VAL A 52 1.95 8.70 -7.63
C VAL A 52 1.76 9.52 -8.91
N ASP A 53 0.84 9.09 -9.77
CA ASP A 53 0.46 9.81 -10.98
C ASP A 53 -0.23 11.10 -10.56
N ASP A 54 0.43 12.23 -10.85
CA ASP A 54 -0.15 13.57 -10.83
C ASP A 54 -1.19 13.64 -11.95
N ARG A 55 -2.32 12.98 -11.74
CA ARG A 55 -3.48 13.22 -12.59
C ARG A 55 -4.06 14.52 -12.12
N GLU A 56 -3.68 15.60 -12.80
CA GLU A 56 -4.50 16.80 -12.90
C GLU A 56 -5.87 16.38 -13.44
N LEU A 57 -6.73 15.89 -12.55
CA LEU A 57 -8.14 15.72 -12.79
C LEU A 57 -8.65 17.13 -13.03
N ALA A 58 -8.79 17.49 -14.31
CA ALA A 58 -9.54 18.66 -14.70
C ALA A 58 -10.89 18.58 -13.99
N MET A 59 -11.06 19.41 -12.95
CA MET A 59 -12.31 19.53 -12.23
C MET A 59 -13.32 20.13 -13.21
N ALA A 60 -14.03 19.28 -13.94
CA ALA A 60 -15.17 19.68 -14.72
C ALA A 60 -16.29 20.02 -13.72
N PHE A 61 -16.47 21.30 -13.44
CA PHE A 61 -17.67 21.80 -12.79
C PHE A 61 -18.79 21.82 -13.84
N HIS A 62 -19.96 21.26 -13.51
CA HIS A 62 -21.21 21.42 -14.24
C HIS A 62 -22.22 22.13 -13.35
#